data_AF-A0A7W2A4F2-F1
#
_entry.id   AF-A0A7W2A4F2-F1
#
_cell.length_a   1.000
_cell.length_b   1.000
_cell.length_c   1.000
_cell.angle_alpha   90.00
_cell.angle_beta   90.00
_cell.angle_gamma   90.00
#
_symmetry.space_group_name_H-M   'P 1'
#
loop_
_entity.id
_entity.type
_entity.pdbx_description
1 polymer ?
#
loop_
_entity_poly.entity_id
_entity_poly.type
_entity_poly.pdbx_seq_one_letter_code
_entity_poly.pdbx_strand_id
1 'polypeptide(L)'
;MITAKEAVAKAFEYFDDLMSAHGTQSHKLLEEVTLDHDGWKITIGFDAGRYKTTQPSSILTSGFHEKPKEPLREYRTIVINQNNGDFIEMLRSN
;
A
#
# COMPACT_ATOMS: atom_id res chain seq x y z
N MET A 1 17.47 -16.37 -11.03
CA MET A 1 16.30 -15.52 -11.29
C MET A 1 15.17 -16.02 -10.42
N ILE A 2 14.60 -15.14 -9.62
CA ILE A 2 13.48 -15.48 -8.74
C ILE A 2 12.15 -15.39 -9.51
N THR A 3 11.18 -16.15 -9.05
CA THR A 3 9.82 -16.14 -9.58
C THR A 3 9.05 -14.92 -9.11
N ALA A 4 7.97 -14.56 -9.81
CA ALA A 4 7.04 -13.52 -9.40
C ALA A 4 6.49 -13.78 -7.98
N LYS A 5 6.20 -15.05 -7.64
CA LYS A 5 5.69 -15.44 -6.33
C LYS A 5 6.70 -15.16 -5.22
N GLU A 6 7.97 -15.50 -5.44
CA GLU A 6 9.05 -15.20 -4.49
C GLU A 6 9.28 -13.69 -4.35
N ALA A 7 9.22 -12.94 -5.47
CA ALA A 7 9.36 -11.49 -5.45
C ALA A 7 8.25 -10.83 -4.65
N VAL A 8 7.00 -11.26 -4.83
CA VAL A 8 5.84 -10.81 -4.06
C VAL A 8 6.02 -11.14 -2.58
N ALA A 9 6.39 -12.38 -2.24
CA ALA A 9 6.59 -12.76 -0.85
C ALA A 9 7.64 -11.86 -0.15
N LYS A 10 8.79 -11.64 -0.80
CA LYS A 10 9.83 -10.75 -0.28
C LYS A 10 9.35 -9.31 -0.16
N ALA A 11 8.61 -8.79 -1.15
CA ALA A 11 8.08 -7.43 -1.08
C ALA A 11 7.13 -7.24 0.12
N PHE A 12 6.25 -8.22 0.40
CA PHE A 12 5.37 -8.17 1.56
C PHE A 12 6.14 -8.26 2.88
N GLU A 13 7.18 -9.08 2.95
CA GLU A 13 8.08 -9.16 4.12
C GLU A 13 8.76 -7.81 4.39
N TYR A 14 9.38 -7.20 3.36
CA TYR A 14 9.97 -5.86 3.48
C TYR A 14 8.95 -4.79 3.88
N PHE A 15 7.73 -4.86 3.33
CA PHE A 15 6.66 -3.94 3.70
C PHE A 15 6.28 -4.09 5.18
N ASP A 16 6.17 -5.31 5.68
CA ASP A 16 5.83 -5.60 7.07
C ASP A 16 6.91 -5.18 8.03
N ASP A 17 8.18 -5.40 7.70
CA ASP A 17 9.31 -4.95 8.52
C ASP A 17 9.29 -3.42 8.69
N LEU A 18 8.98 -2.69 7.62
CA LEU A 18 8.88 -1.23 7.67
C LEU A 18 7.64 -0.75 8.44
N MET A 19 6.49 -1.38 8.22
CA MET A 19 5.22 -0.91 8.80
C MET A 19 4.97 -1.42 10.21
N SER A 20 5.56 -2.54 10.62
CA SER A 20 5.47 -3.08 11.98
C SER A 20 6.05 -2.13 13.02
N ALA A 21 7.09 -1.37 12.66
CA ALA A 21 7.63 -0.29 13.49
C ALA A 21 6.60 0.82 13.79
N HIS A 22 5.57 0.96 12.95
CA HIS A 22 4.52 1.97 13.08
C HIS A 22 3.23 1.45 13.75
N GLY A 23 3.18 0.18 14.15
CA GLY A 23 2.06 -0.38 14.93
C GLY A 23 0.74 -0.55 14.18
N THR A 24 0.70 -0.30 12.87
CA THR A 24 -0.51 -0.37 12.04
C THR A 24 -0.66 -1.75 11.41
N GLN A 25 -1.59 -2.56 11.92
CA GLN A 25 -2.14 -3.70 11.18
C GLN A 25 -2.98 -3.18 10.01
N SER A 26 -2.30 -2.90 8.91
CA SER A 26 -2.87 -2.28 7.72
C SER A 26 -3.55 -3.36 6.87
N HIS A 27 -4.79 -3.14 6.43
CA HIS A 27 -5.43 -3.99 5.41
C HIS A 27 -4.66 -3.87 4.08
N LYS A 28 -3.63 -4.70 3.92
CA LYS A 28 -2.74 -4.71 2.75
C LYS A 28 -3.22 -5.70 1.69
N LEU A 29 -3.18 -5.31 0.43
CA LEU A 29 -3.47 -6.18 -0.73
C LEU A 29 -2.42 -5.97 -1.81
N LEU A 30 -2.21 -7.01 -2.60
CA LEU A 30 -1.42 -6.92 -3.82
C LEU A 30 -2.25 -6.23 -4.89
N GLU A 31 -1.74 -5.13 -5.44
CA GLU A 31 -2.44 -4.33 -6.46
C GLU A 31 -1.86 -4.58 -7.85
N GLU A 32 -0.55 -4.68 -7.97
CA GLU A 32 0.12 -4.86 -9.26
C GLU A 32 1.45 -5.63 -9.11
N VAL A 33 1.76 -6.44 -10.12
CA VAL A 33 3.08 -7.07 -10.29
C VAL A 33 3.51 -6.89 -11.74
N THR A 34 4.61 -6.21 -11.94
CA THR A 34 5.24 -6.03 -13.26
C THR A 34 6.72 -6.38 -13.20
N LEU A 35 7.27 -6.85 -14.32
CA LEU A 35 8.70 -7.09 -14.48
C LEU A 35 9.25 -6.03 -15.44
N ASP A 36 10.25 -5.28 -15.00
CA ASP A 36 10.94 -4.26 -15.78
C ASP A 36 12.46 -4.54 -15.80
N HIS A 37 13.22 -3.74 -16.54
CA HIS A 37 14.68 -3.84 -16.63
C HIS A 37 15.37 -3.78 -15.26
N ASP A 38 14.86 -2.97 -14.34
CA ASP A 38 15.38 -2.81 -12.98
C ASP A 38 15.03 -3.99 -12.04
N GLY A 39 13.99 -4.77 -12.36
CA GLY A 39 13.53 -5.89 -11.54
C GLY A 39 12.01 -6.01 -11.45
N TRP A 40 11.55 -6.83 -10.50
CA TRP A 40 10.14 -6.99 -10.18
C TRP A 40 9.64 -5.75 -9.44
N LYS A 41 8.59 -5.11 -9.96
CA LYS A 41 7.87 -4.00 -9.32
C LYS A 41 6.57 -4.55 -8.72
N ILE A 42 6.46 -4.51 -7.40
CA ILE A 42 5.32 -5.04 -6.64
C ILE A 42 4.62 -3.87 -5.95
N THR A 43 3.39 -3.56 -6.36
CA THR A 43 2.58 -2.51 -5.72
C THR A 43 1.67 -3.10 -4.66
N ILE A 44 1.80 -2.60 -3.43
CA ILE A 44 1.02 -2.98 -2.27
C ILE A 44 0.12 -1.80 -1.88
N GLY A 45 -1.19 -2.02 -1.91
CA GLY A 45 -2.19 -1.10 -1.42
C GLY A 45 -2.51 -1.38 0.04
N PHE A 46 -2.57 -0.37 0.90
CA PHE A 46 -2.77 -0.53 2.34
C PHE A 46 -3.51 0.65 2.97
N ASP A 47 -4.16 0.40 4.10
CA ASP A 47 -4.87 1.43 4.85
C ASP A 47 -3.98 1.98 5.97
N ALA A 48 -3.55 3.24 5.83
CA ALA A 48 -2.68 3.90 6.81
C ALA A 48 -3.43 4.56 7.99
N GLY A 49 -4.70 4.20 8.21
CA GLY A 49 -5.56 4.82 9.23
C GLY A 49 -5.88 6.30 8.96
N ARG A 50 -5.59 6.81 7.76
CA ARG A 50 -6.00 8.16 7.34
C ARG A 50 -7.41 8.09 6.77
N TYR A 51 -8.26 9.03 7.16
CA TYR A 51 -9.64 9.10 6.70
C TYR A 51 -9.90 10.44 6.02
N LYS A 52 -10.53 10.42 4.85
CA LYS A 52 -11.04 11.64 4.24
C LYS A 52 -12.39 11.97 4.88
N THR A 53 -12.50 13.16 5.47
CA THR A 53 -13.81 13.68 5.91
C THR A 53 -14.49 14.29 4.70
N THR A 54 -15.50 13.60 4.15
CA THR A 54 -16.31 14.14 3.07
C THR A 54 -17.21 15.23 3.66
N GLN A 55 -17.03 16.50 3.26
CA GLN A 55 -17.99 17.54 3.61
C GLN A 55 -19.27 17.28 2.79
N PRO A 56 -20.43 17.09 3.42
CA PRO A 56 -21.68 16.99 2.67
C PRO A 56 -21.95 18.35 2.02
N SER A 57 -22.07 18.36 0.69
CA SER A 57 -22.51 19.51 -0.08
C SER A 57 -24.02 19.69 0.08
N SER A 58 -24.48 20.12 1.26
CA SER A 58 -25.68 20.94 1.39
C SER A 58 -25.95 21.25 2.87
N ILE A 59 -26.20 22.54 3.09
CA ILE A 59 -26.96 23.09 4.22
C ILE A 59 -28.25 22.26 4.40
N LEU A 60 -28.69 22.09 5.65
CA LEU A 60 -29.88 21.34 6.13
C LEU A 60 -29.58 19.91 6.61
N THR A 61 -29.20 19.78 7.89
CA THR A 61 -30.05 19.14 8.91
C THR A 61 -29.31 19.07 10.25
N SER A 62 -29.90 19.71 11.24
CA SER A 62 -29.62 19.54 12.66
C SER A 62 -29.97 18.11 13.07
N GLY A 63 -28.98 17.25 13.34
CA GLY A 63 -29.23 15.93 13.91
C GLY A 63 -28.09 14.94 13.72
N PHE A 64 -27.18 14.87 14.71
CA PHE A 64 -26.44 13.67 15.15
C PHE A 64 -26.11 12.60 14.08
N HIS A 65 -25.58 12.99 12.92
CA HIS A 65 -25.07 12.04 11.92
C HIS A 65 -23.55 12.15 11.91
N GLU A 66 -22.89 11.07 12.34
CA GLU A 66 -21.45 10.90 12.17
C GLU A 66 -21.12 11.07 10.68
N LYS A 67 -20.19 11.98 10.39
CA LYS A 67 -19.76 12.24 9.01
C LYS A 67 -19.21 10.94 8.42
N PRO A 68 -19.61 10.52 7.21
CA PRO A 68 -19.04 9.35 6.57
C PRO A 68 -17.52 9.58 6.40
N LYS A 69 -16.73 8.64 6.92
CA LYS A 69 -15.27 8.62 6.82
C LYS A 69 -14.89 7.52 5.83
N GLU A 70 -14.29 7.91 4.71
CA GLU A 70 -13.72 6.93 3.78
C GLU A 70 -12.24 6.71 4.15
N PRO A 71 -11.79 5.45 4.33
CA PRO A 71 -10.38 5.16 4.54
C PRO A 71 -9.60 5.55 3.28
N LEU A 72 -8.55 6.34 3.47
CA LEU A 72 -7.65 6.71 2.39
C LEU A 72 -6.66 5.57 2.18
N ARG A 73 -6.89 4.79 1.13
CA ARG A 73 -5.98 3.76 0.68
C ARG A 73 -4.68 4.40 0.18
N GLU A 74 -3.55 3.88 0.63
CA GLU A 74 -2.21 4.27 0.19
C GLU A 74 -1.60 3.16 -0.65
N TYR A 75 -0.63 3.52 -1.48
CA TYR A 75 0.08 2.59 -2.34
C TYR A 75 1.59 2.75 -2.15
N ARG A 76 2.32 1.64 -2.13
CA ARG A 76 3.79 1.60 -2.22
C ARG A 76 4.19 0.56 -3.24
N THR A 77 5.14 0.90 -4.10
CA THR A 77 5.76 -0.04 -5.03
C THR A 77 7.13 -0.42 -4.52
N ILE A 78 7.37 -1.70 -4.31
CA ILE A 78 8.66 -2.24 -3.90
C ILE A 78 9.32 -2.87 -5.12
N VAL A 79 10.59 -2.51 -5.36
CA VAL A 79 11.38 -3.03 -6.45
C VAL A 79 12.32 -4.10 -5.91
N ILE A 80 12.20 -5.32 -6.43
CA ILE A 80 12.98 -6.49 -6.06
C ILE A 80 13.82 -6.93 -7.25
N ASN A 81 15.12 -7.12 -7.02
CA ASN A 81 16.05 -7.57 -8.05
C ASN A 81 15.64 -8.95 -8.59
N GLN A 82 15.48 -9.06 -9.90
CA GLN A 82 15.01 -10.29 -10.55
C GLN A 82 15.98 -11.47 -10.41
N ASN A 83 17.28 -11.23 -10.21
CA ASN A 83 18.29 -12.28 -10.23
C ASN A 83 18.44 -12.99 -8.88
N ASN A 84 18.53 -12.19 -7.80
CA ASN A 84 18.81 -12.66 -6.43
C ASN A 84 17.68 -12.37 -5.43
N GLY A 85 16.71 -11.54 -5.81
CA GLY A 85 15.60 -11.14 -4.96
C GLY A 85 15.98 -10.14 -3.87
N ASP A 86 17.06 -9.39 -4.05
CA ASP A 86 17.43 -8.32 -3.11
C ASP A 86 16.50 -7.13 -3.29
N PHE A 87 16.25 -6.42 -2.19
CA PHE A 87 15.55 -5.14 -2.25
C PHE A 87 16.41 -4.11 -2.97
N ILE A 88 15.81 -3.37 -3.90
CA ILE A 88 16.45 -2.28 -4.62
C ILE A 88 15.97 -0.95 -4.05
N GLU A 89 14.66 -0.69 -4.15
CA GLU A 89 14.07 0.57 -3.70
C GLU A 89 12.58 0.42 -3.39
N MET A 90 12.03 1.43 -2.71
CA MET A 90 10.60 1.59 -2.50
C MET A 90 10.16 2.95 -3.03
N LEU A 91 9.16 2.93 -3.89
CA LEU A 91 8.55 4.09 -4.49
C LEU A 91 7.18 4.36 -3.86
N ARG A 92 6.85 5.64 -3.71
CA ARG A 92 5.50 6.06 -3.38
C ARG A 92 4.69 6.16 -4.66
N SER A 93 3.63 5.37 -4.77
CA SER A 93 2.69 5.44 -5.89
C SER A 93 1.63 6.49 -5.51
N ASN A 94 1.46 7.50 -6.37
CA ASN A 94 0.51 8.60 -6.18
C ASN A 94 -0.89 8.22 -6.65
#